data_AF-A0A7D7QJG4-F1
#
_entry.id   AF-A0A7D7QJG4-F1
#
_cell.length_a   1.000
_cell.length_b   1.000
_cell.length_c   1.000
_cell.angle_alpha   90.00
_cell.angle_beta   90.00
_cell.angle_gamma   90.00
#
_symmetry.space_group_name_H-M   'P 1'
#
loop_
_entity.id
_entity.type
_entity.pdbx_description
1 polymer ?
#
loop_
_entity_poly.entity_id
_entity_poly.type
_entity_poly.pdbx_seq_one_letter_code
_entity_poly.pdbx_strand_id
1 'polypeptide(L)'
;MAELEELKKQKICHLKLELPLEKLKRLMEFWFNNLDSDYNLEKNFVALQEKHERYFTLIEEFVQDKLDTPSTLDDLNEALKQLGQAQNKLAEALGKVVLADTIFAYSLDTLIIGLREIKFTLDFIVKESDYPELKNEFEEMQKAIQSWIDKTAYAKAFILEANRKRSLVFGIVRDKLDLHLQSEFARVSGQKLEDLKGQIDAILAARDLLIEIENWWFNAAQSDASGIVLRNRYLQYEKSLFFMRADHAQGASLLERIETLKTTLPPKSKVEVEITEGTLKANLTTLKTQIDELAEGGWQPLFDRQKFLVEARERSTSSLSSGCKAAIEDFKKKASDVQTLLDFRDAEEAFKKHVVACSV
;
A
#
# COMPACT_ATOMS: atom_id res chain seq x y z
N MET A 1 -3.44 15.37 -101.18
CA MET A 1 -2.45 14.37 -100.69
C MET A 1 -1.95 14.72 -99.30
N ALA A 2 -1.40 15.92 -99.06
CA ALA A 2 -0.96 16.35 -97.72
C ALA A 2 -2.09 16.36 -96.67
N GLU A 3 -3.27 16.87 -97.03
CA GLU A 3 -4.46 16.93 -96.18
C GLU A 3 -5.00 15.55 -95.76
N LEU A 4 -4.85 14.54 -96.65
CA LEU A 4 -5.24 13.16 -96.36
C LEU A 4 -4.27 12.49 -95.38
N GLU A 5 -2.98 12.77 -95.49
CA GLU A 5 -1.97 12.28 -94.53
C GLU A 5 -2.13 12.93 -93.16
N GLU A 6 -2.52 14.21 -93.11
CA GLU A 6 -2.83 14.90 -91.86
C GLU A 6 -4.04 14.28 -91.14
N LEU A 7 -5.12 14.02 -91.86
CA LEU A 7 -6.30 13.34 -91.31
C LEU A 7 -6.00 11.91 -90.83
N LYS A 8 -5.10 11.17 -91.50
CA LYS A 8 -4.68 9.84 -91.05
C LYS A 8 -3.88 9.92 -89.75
N LYS A 9 -2.97 10.88 -89.61
CA LYS A 9 -2.20 11.10 -88.38
C LYS A 9 -3.10 11.52 -87.21
N GLN A 10 -4.07 12.41 -87.45
CA GLN A 10 -5.10 12.77 -86.46
C GLN A 10 -5.89 11.54 -86.01
N LYS A 11 -6.36 10.72 -86.96
CA LYS A 11 -7.10 9.49 -86.64
C LYS A 11 -6.28 8.51 -85.80
N ILE A 12 -4.99 8.34 -86.09
CA ILE A 12 -4.09 7.48 -85.29
C ILE A 12 -3.91 8.06 -83.88
N CYS A 13 -3.76 9.38 -83.75
CA CYS A 13 -3.68 10.05 -82.45
C CYS A 13 -4.95 9.82 -81.62
N HIS A 14 -6.14 10.03 -82.22
CA HIS A 14 -7.42 9.78 -81.56
C HIS A 14 -7.60 8.32 -81.13
N LEU A 15 -7.21 7.35 -81.97
CA LEU A 15 -7.27 5.92 -81.62
C LEU A 15 -6.33 5.56 -80.46
N LYS A 16 -5.15 6.19 -80.37
CA LYS A 16 -4.23 6.01 -79.22
C LYS A 16 -4.80 6.63 -77.92
N LEU A 17 -5.66 7.64 -78.03
CA LEU A 17 -6.25 8.36 -76.89
C LEU A 17 -7.55 7.76 -76.37
N GLU A 18 -8.29 7.03 -77.21
CA GLU A 18 -9.61 6.50 -76.86
C GLU A 18 -9.58 5.68 -75.56
N LEU A 19 -8.66 4.72 -75.46
CA LEU A 19 -8.56 3.83 -74.30
C LEU A 19 -8.09 4.55 -73.02
N PRO A 20 -7.04 5.39 -73.01
CA PRO A 20 -6.66 6.20 -71.83
C PRO A 20 -7.77 7.14 -71.37
N LEU A 21 -8.49 7.79 -72.30
CA LEU A 21 -9.58 8.70 -71.96
C LEU A 21 -10.80 7.95 -71.41
N GLU A 22 -11.14 6.78 -71.95
CA GLU A 22 -12.17 5.93 -71.39
C GLU A 22 -11.81 5.45 -69.98
N LYS A 23 -10.56 5.03 -69.77
CA LYS A 23 -10.06 4.65 -68.45
C LYS A 23 -10.09 5.83 -67.48
N LEU A 24 -9.69 7.03 -67.92
CA LEU A 24 -9.76 8.24 -67.12
C LEU A 24 -11.20 8.57 -66.74
N LYS A 25 -12.13 8.50 -67.69
CA LYS A 25 -13.55 8.74 -67.44
C LYS A 25 -14.10 7.77 -66.40
N ARG A 26 -13.78 6.48 -66.49
CA ARG A 26 -14.19 5.47 -65.49
C ARG A 26 -13.60 5.76 -64.11
N LEU A 27 -12.30 6.13 -64.03
CA LEU A 27 -11.68 6.53 -62.77
C LEU A 27 -12.36 7.78 -62.19
N MET A 28 -12.68 8.76 -63.03
CA MET A 28 -13.35 9.99 -62.63
C MET A 28 -14.76 9.73 -62.12
N GLU A 29 -15.55 8.94 -62.84
CA GLU A 29 -16.89 8.55 -62.41
C GLU A 29 -16.86 7.83 -61.07
N PHE A 30 -15.92 6.91 -60.86
CA PHE A 30 -15.94 6.02 -59.71
C PHE A 30 -15.28 6.59 -58.45
N TRP A 31 -14.21 7.39 -58.57
CA TRP A 31 -13.47 7.95 -57.43
C TRP A 31 -13.72 9.44 -57.16
N PHE A 32 -14.25 10.21 -58.11
CA PHE A 32 -14.35 11.66 -57.95
C PHE A 32 -15.78 12.21 -58.13
N ASN A 33 -16.47 11.81 -59.19
CA ASN A 33 -17.71 12.46 -59.61
C ASN A 33 -18.96 11.81 -59.01
N ASN A 34 -18.95 10.50 -58.76
CA ASN A 34 -20.06 9.81 -58.09
C ASN A 34 -19.89 9.92 -56.57
N LEU A 35 -20.68 10.78 -55.94
CA LEU A 35 -20.70 10.96 -54.48
C LEU A 35 -21.30 9.76 -53.73
N ASP A 36 -22.15 8.98 -54.41
CA ASP A 36 -22.76 7.78 -53.84
C ASP A 36 -21.82 6.56 -53.91
N SER A 37 -20.73 6.65 -54.67
CA SER A 37 -19.73 5.58 -54.77
C SER A 37 -19.06 5.29 -53.42
N ASP A 38 -18.95 3.99 -53.09
CA ASP A 38 -18.15 3.49 -51.97
C ASP A 38 -16.64 3.74 -52.16
N TYR A 39 -16.22 4.20 -53.33
CA TYR A 39 -14.83 4.47 -53.67
C TYR A 39 -14.54 5.97 -53.85
N ASN A 40 -15.54 6.83 -53.63
CA ASN A 40 -15.35 8.27 -53.72
C ASN A 40 -14.22 8.72 -52.75
N LEU A 41 -13.20 9.38 -53.29
CA LEU A 41 -11.97 9.70 -52.56
C LEU A 41 -12.25 10.64 -51.39
N GLU A 42 -12.99 11.72 -51.62
CA GLU A 42 -13.22 12.77 -50.63
C GLU A 42 -14.12 12.27 -49.50
N LYS A 43 -15.25 11.64 -49.86
CA LYS A 43 -16.19 11.04 -48.89
C LYS A 43 -15.48 10.02 -47.98
N ASN A 44 -14.71 9.10 -48.56
CA ASN A 44 -14.02 8.08 -47.77
C ASN A 44 -12.87 8.65 -46.94
N PHE A 45 -12.18 9.68 -47.45
CA PHE A 45 -11.13 10.33 -46.70
C PHE A 45 -11.70 11.05 -45.46
N VAL A 46 -12.78 11.81 -45.63
CA VAL A 46 -13.47 12.48 -44.50
C VAL A 46 -13.99 11.44 -43.50
N ALA A 47 -14.68 10.39 -43.96
CA ALA A 47 -15.16 9.33 -43.08
C ALA A 47 -14.01 8.60 -42.35
N LEU A 48 -12.83 8.50 -42.96
CA LEU A 48 -11.65 7.95 -42.30
C LEU A 48 -11.16 8.91 -41.22
N GLN A 49 -11.01 10.20 -41.52
CA GLN A 49 -10.60 11.21 -40.54
C GLN A 49 -11.51 11.19 -39.29
N GLU A 50 -12.82 11.14 -39.48
CA GLU A 50 -13.81 11.02 -38.38
C GLU A 50 -13.59 9.76 -37.53
N LYS A 51 -13.27 8.62 -38.16
CA LYS A 51 -12.96 7.38 -37.41
C LYS A 51 -11.70 7.51 -36.57
N HIS A 52 -10.67 8.19 -37.07
CA HIS A 52 -9.45 8.47 -36.31
C HIS A 52 -9.72 9.42 -35.15
N GLU A 53 -10.44 10.51 -35.37
CA GLU A 53 -10.84 11.45 -34.32
C GLU A 53 -11.64 10.76 -33.22
N ARG A 54 -12.64 9.95 -33.60
CA ARG A 54 -13.44 9.19 -32.65
C ARG A 54 -12.59 8.22 -31.81
N TYR A 55 -11.59 7.59 -32.42
CA TYR A 55 -10.68 6.71 -31.70
C TYR A 55 -9.82 7.47 -30.67
N PHE A 56 -9.34 8.67 -31.01
CA PHE A 56 -8.60 9.49 -30.04
C PHE A 56 -9.50 9.97 -28.89
N THR A 57 -10.75 10.36 -29.16
CA THR A 57 -11.71 10.67 -28.10
C THR A 57 -11.94 9.47 -27.17
N LEU A 58 -12.06 8.26 -27.71
CA LEU A 58 -12.20 7.04 -26.89
C LEU A 58 -10.98 6.79 -26.00
N ILE A 59 -9.77 7.13 -26.46
CA ILE A 59 -8.56 7.06 -25.63
C ILE A 59 -8.63 8.09 -24.50
N GLU A 60 -9.02 9.32 -24.79
CA GLU A 60 -9.13 10.38 -23.79
C GLU A 60 -10.14 10.04 -22.70
N GLU A 61 -11.33 9.56 -23.09
CA GLU A 61 -12.36 9.05 -22.20
C GLU A 61 -11.81 7.89 -21.33
N PHE A 62 -11.13 6.92 -21.96
CA PHE A 62 -10.51 5.79 -21.26
C PHE A 62 -9.48 6.23 -20.22
N VAL A 63 -8.66 7.23 -20.52
CA VAL A 63 -7.68 7.76 -19.56
C VAL A 63 -8.41 8.46 -18.42
N GLN A 64 -9.35 9.37 -18.70
CA GLN A 64 -10.05 10.13 -17.67
C GLN A 64 -10.80 9.23 -16.69
N ASP A 65 -11.54 8.24 -17.19
CA ASP A 65 -12.34 7.31 -16.38
C ASP A 65 -11.49 6.37 -15.51
N LYS A 66 -10.18 6.29 -15.75
CA LYS A 66 -9.26 5.33 -15.10
C LYS A 66 -8.12 6.00 -14.34
N LEU A 67 -8.18 7.32 -14.15
CA LEU A 67 -7.24 8.06 -13.29
C LEU A 67 -7.56 7.91 -11.80
N ASP A 68 -8.81 7.67 -11.45
CA ASP A 68 -9.21 7.48 -10.05
C ASP A 68 -8.59 6.20 -9.49
N THR A 69 -7.68 6.38 -8.54
CA THR A 69 -6.97 5.27 -7.90
C THR A 69 -7.73 4.83 -6.64
N PRO A 70 -8.25 3.60 -6.59
CA PRO A 70 -8.93 3.12 -5.39
C PRO A 70 -7.98 3.00 -4.20
N SER A 71 -8.51 3.15 -2.99
CA SER A 71 -7.72 3.14 -1.74
C SER A 71 -7.69 1.79 -1.03
N THR A 72 -8.55 0.84 -1.44
CA THR A 72 -8.66 -0.49 -0.82
C THR A 72 -8.19 -1.59 -1.79
N LEU A 73 -7.76 -2.74 -1.26
CA LEU A 73 -7.33 -3.89 -2.07
C LEU A 73 -8.47 -4.50 -2.90
N ASP A 74 -9.68 -4.53 -2.36
CA ASP A 74 -10.83 -5.11 -3.05
C ASP A 74 -11.22 -4.22 -4.24
N ASP A 75 -11.24 -2.90 -4.04
CA ASP A 75 -11.52 -1.94 -5.11
C ASP A 75 -10.38 -1.89 -6.14
N LEU A 76 -9.11 -2.03 -5.73
CA LEU A 76 -7.97 -2.14 -6.66
C LEU A 76 -8.05 -3.40 -7.52
N ASN A 77 -8.44 -4.54 -6.94
CA ASN A 77 -8.65 -5.78 -7.69
C ASN A 77 -9.78 -5.65 -8.72
N GLU A 78 -10.87 -5.00 -8.34
CA GLU A 78 -11.98 -4.73 -9.25
C GLU A 78 -11.57 -3.76 -10.36
N ALA A 79 -10.83 -2.69 -10.03
CA ALA A 79 -10.29 -1.75 -11.01
C ALA A 79 -9.36 -2.43 -12.02
N LEU A 80 -8.48 -3.35 -11.59
CA LEU A 80 -7.62 -4.12 -12.49
C LEU A 80 -8.43 -5.00 -13.47
N LYS A 81 -9.50 -5.65 -13.00
CA LYS A 81 -10.39 -6.44 -13.87
C LYS A 81 -11.11 -5.56 -14.89
N GLN A 82 -11.65 -4.43 -14.45
CA GLN A 82 -12.34 -3.48 -15.32
C GLN A 82 -11.39 -2.85 -16.34
N LEU A 83 -10.13 -2.59 -15.95
CA LEU A 83 -9.09 -2.12 -16.86
C LEU A 83 -8.85 -3.13 -17.99
N GLY A 84 -8.68 -4.41 -17.68
CA GLY A 84 -8.50 -5.45 -18.70
C GLY A 84 -9.68 -5.53 -19.69
N GLN A 85 -10.92 -5.42 -19.20
CA GLN A 85 -12.10 -5.37 -20.07
C GLN A 85 -12.12 -4.12 -20.96
N ALA A 86 -11.77 -2.96 -20.40
CA ALA A 86 -11.75 -1.70 -21.13
C ALA A 86 -10.59 -1.64 -22.16
N GLN A 87 -9.43 -2.23 -21.85
CA GLN A 87 -8.33 -2.41 -22.80
C GLN A 87 -8.74 -3.28 -24.00
N ASN A 88 -9.50 -4.35 -23.77
CA ASN A 88 -10.03 -5.18 -24.86
C ASN A 88 -10.96 -4.37 -25.79
N LYS A 89 -11.86 -3.55 -25.23
CA LYS A 89 -12.74 -2.66 -26.02
C LYS A 89 -11.92 -1.64 -26.83
N LEU A 90 -10.87 -1.08 -26.24
CA LEU A 90 -9.99 -0.13 -26.94
C LEU A 90 -9.19 -0.81 -28.07
N ALA A 91 -8.76 -2.06 -27.85
CA ALA A 91 -8.10 -2.87 -28.87
C ALA A 91 -9.04 -3.23 -30.02
N GLU A 92 -10.30 -3.56 -29.74
CA GLU A 92 -11.33 -3.78 -30.76
C GLU A 92 -11.59 -2.51 -31.59
N ALA A 93 -11.68 -1.35 -30.94
CA ALA A 93 -11.83 -0.07 -31.62
C ALA A 93 -10.63 0.23 -32.52
N LEU A 94 -9.40 0.00 -32.04
CA LEU A 94 -8.19 0.12 -32.85
C LEU A 94 -8.24 -0.78 -34.08
N GLY A 95 -8.65 -2.05 -33.92
CA GLY A 95 -8.79 -3.01 -35.01
C GLY A 95 -9.73 -2.51 -36.12
N LYS A 96 -10.84 -1.87 -35.76
CA LYS A 96 -11.79 -1.28 -36.73
C LYS A 96 -11.18 -0.14 -37.53
N VAL A 97 -10.38 0.74 -36.92
CA VAL A 97 -9.74 1.84 -37.65
C VAL A 97 -8.58 1.33 -38.52
N VAL A 98 -7.79 0.38 -38.03
CA VAL A 98 -6.72 -0.26 -38.82
C VAL A 98 -7.28 -0.98 -40.07
N LEU A 99 -8.43 -1.64 -39.93
CA LEU A 99 -9.12 -2.24 -41.07
C LEU A 99 -9.56 -1.18 -42.08
N ALA A 100 -10.13 -0.07 -41.61
CA ALA A 100 -10.54 1.05 -42.46
C ALA A 100 -9.35 1.68 -43.21
N ASP A 101 -8.23 1.88 -42.53
CA ASP A 101 -6.98 2.35 -43.15
C ASP A 101 -6.50 1.41 -44.25
N THR A 102 -6.52 0.09 -43.97
CA THR A 102 -6.02 -0.92 -44.91
C THR A 102 -6.87 -0.95 -46.18
N ILE A 103 -8.19 -0.96 -46.04
CA ILE A 103 -9.13 -0.96 -47.17
C ILE A 103 -8.96 0.33 -47.99
N PHE A 104 -8.87 1.48 -47.31
CA PHE A 104 -8.74 2.75 -48.00
C PHE A 104 -7.38 2.90 -48.69
N ALA A 105 -6.29 2.54 -48.03
CA ALA A 105 -4.94 2.56 -48.61
C ALA A 105 -4.85 1.69 -49.88
N TYR A 106 -5.50 0.51 -49.89
CA TYR A 106 -5.57 -0.34 -51.08
C TYR A 106 -6.33 0.34 -52.24
N SER A 107 -7.43 1.02 -51.93
CA SER A 107 -8.18 1.83 -52.92
C SER A 107 -7.32 2.98 -53.48
N LEU A 108 -6.56 3.67 -52.62
CA LEU A 108 -5.64 4.74 -53.01
C LEU A 108 -4.53 4.23 -53.94
N ASP A 109 -3.96 3.06 -53.65
CA ASP A 109 -2.91 2.46 -54.49
C ASP A 109 -3.44 2.08 -55.88
N THR A 110 -4.65 1.53 -55.94
CA THR A 110 -5.33 1.23 -57.21
C THR A 110 -5.54 2.51 -58.04
N LEU A 111 -6.00 3.59 -57.39
CA LEU A 111 -6.21 4.88 -58.04
C LEU A 111 -4.89 5.50 -58.54
N ILE A 112 -3.83 5.51 -57.73
CA ILE A 112 -2.52 6.06 -58.11
C ILE A 112 -1.93 5.32 -59.31
N ILE A 113 -2.00 3.98 -59.33
CA ILE A 113 -1.51 3.18 -60.46
C ILE A 113 -2.26 3.56 -61.73
N GLY A 114 -3.60 3.60 -61.67
CA GLY A 114 -4.44 3.97 -62.81
C GLY A 114 -4.14 5.38 -63.35
N LEU A 115 -4.03 6.37 -62.47
CA LEU A 115 -3.71 7.75 -62.84
C LEU A 115 -2.30 7.89 -63.44
N ARG A 116 -1.30 7.18 -62.90
CA ARG A 116 0.07 7.21 -63.42
C ARG A 116 0.18 6.58 -64.80
N GLU A 117 -0.51 5.48 -65.05
CA GLU A 117 -0.54 4.82 -66.36
C GLU A 117 -1.17 5.73 -67.43
N ILE A 118 -2.28 6.41 -67.09
CA ILE A 118 -2.93 7.37 -68.00
C ILE A 118 -2.00 8.56 -68.25
N LYS A 119 -1.42 9.13 -67.20
CA LYS A 119 -0.48 10.25 -67.32
C LYS A 119 0.70 9.89 -68.23
N PHE A 120 1.33 8.75 -68.01
CA PHE A 120 2.44 8.27 -68.84
C PHE A 120 2.04 8.14 -70.31
N THR A 121 0.84 7.62 -70.57
CA THR A 121 0.33 7.47 -71.94
C THR A 121 0.05 8.83 -72.59
N LEU A 122 -0.50 9.78 -71.84
CA LEU A 122 -0.71 11.16 -72.32
C LEU A 122 0.62 11.87 -72.57
N ASP A 123 1.61 11.74 -71.68
CA ASP A 123 2.96 12.30 -71.85
C ASP A 123 3.61 11.80 -73.14
N PHE A 124 3.45 10.51 -73.46
CA PHE A 124 3.93 9.92 -74.70
C PHE A 124 3.22 10.50 -75.94
N ILE A 125 1.88 10.61 -75.91
CA ILE A 125 1.09 11.13 -77.03
C ILE A 125 1.34 12.63 -77.27
N VAL A 126 1.45 13.44 -76.22
CA VAL A 126 1.81 14.87 -76.32
C VAL A 126 3.18 15.05 -76.95
N LYS A 127 4.14 14.18 -76.60
CA LYS A 127 5.50 14.23 -77.17
C LYS A 127 5.55 13.80 -78.65
N GLU A 128 4.69 12.88 -79.07
CA GLU A 128 4.62 12.39 -80.46
C GLU A 128 3.69 13.20 -81.37
N SER A 129 2.89 14.14 -80.85
CA SER A 129 1.87 14.84 -81.63
C SER A 129 2.35 16.22 -82.14
N ASP A 130 2.16 16.45 -83.44
CA ASP A 130 2.41 17.73 -84.12
C ASP A 130 1.17 18.66 -84.09
N TYR A 131 0.23 18.45 -83.15
CA TYR A 131 -1.08 19.13 -83.09
C TYR A 131 -1.09 20.24 -82.02
N PRO A 132 -0.77 21.50 -82.36
CA PRO A 132 -0.72 22.59 -81.40
C PRO A 132 -2.08 22.90 -80.75
N GLU A 133 -3.19 22.60 -81.43
CA GLU A 133 -4.55 22.85 -80.95
C GLU A 133 -4.93 21.94 -79.77
N LEU A 134 -4.51 20.67 -79.80
CA LEU A 134 -4.80 19.70 -78.74
C LEU A 134 -3.79 19.74 -77.58
N LYS A 135 -2.65 20.40 -77.79
CA LYS A 135 -1.58 20.49 -76.80
C LYS A 135 -2.03 21.15 -75.49
N ASN A 136 -2.78 22.24 -75.58
CA ASN A 136 -3.29 22.94 -74.39
C ASN A 136 -4.26 22.04 -73.59
N GLU A 137 -5.16 21.33 -74.27
CA GLU A 137 -6.13 20.44 -73.61
C GLU A 137 -5.43 19.26 -72.91
N PHE A 138 -4.40 18.68 -73.53
CA PHE A 138 -3.61 17.62 -72.88
C PHE A 138 -2.79 18.13 -71.70
N GLU A 139 -2.21 19.33 -71.80
CA GLU A 139 -1.48 19.94 -70.69
C GLU A 139 -2.41 20.22 -69.49
N GLU A 140 -3.65 20.66 -69.72
CA GLU A 140 -4.66 20.82 -68.67
C GLU A 140 -5.04 19.47 -68.04
N MET A 141 -5.22 18.43 -68.86
CA MET A 141 -5.52 17.08 -68.39
C MET A 141 -4.37 16.48 -67.56
N GLN A 142 -3.11 16.68 -67.99
CA GLN A 142 -1.92 16.28 -67.24
C GLN A 142 -1.84 16.99 -65.88
N LYS A 143 -2.15 18.29 -65.83
CA LYS A 143 -2.22 19.05 -64.57
C LYS A 143 -3.32 18.53 -63.65
N ALA A 144 -4.50 18.21 -64.19
CA ALA A 144 -5.61 17.64 -63.41
C ALA A 144 -5.24 16.27 -62.83
N ILE A 145 -4.67 15.38 -63.66
CA ILE A 145 -4.19 14.06 -63.21
C ILE A 145 -3.11 14.19 -62.15
N GLN A 146 -2.15 15.10 -62.32
CA GLN A 146 -1.13 15.33 -61.31
C GLN A 146 -1.73 15.81 -59.99
N SER A 147 -2.68 16.75 -60.03
CA SER A 147 -3.41 17.22 -58.84
C SER A 147 -4.11 16.08 -58.11
N TRP A 148 -4.73 15.15 -58.84
CA TRP A 148 -5.35 13.96 -58.23
C TRP A 148 -4.32 13.02 -57.62
N ILE A 149 -3.19 12.76 -58.30
CA ILE A 149 -2.09 11.97 -57.74
C ILE A 149 -1.60 12.58 -56.42
N ASP A 150 -1.44 13.90 -56.37
CA ASP A 150 -0.97 14.62 -55.17
C ASP A 150 -2.00 14.52 -54.03
N LYS A 151 -3.29 14.65 -54.32
CA LYS A 151 -4.38 14.43 -53.33
C LYS A 151 -4.37 13.00 -52.79
N THR A 152 -4.21 12.00 -53.65
CA THR A 152 -4.16 10.59 -53.24
C THR A 152 -2.91 10.30 -52.40
N ALA A 153 -1.76 10.90 -52.75
CA ALA A 153 -0.53 10.80 -51.97
C ALA A 153 -0.67 11.46 -50.59
N TYR A 154 -1.33 12.62 -50.50
CA TYR A 154 -1.64 13.27 -49.22
C TYR A 154 -2.50 12.39 -48.32
N ALA A 155 -3.57 11.79 -48.85
CA ALA A 155 -4.42 10.86 -48.10
C ALA A 155 -3.62 9.65 -47.57
N LYS A 156 -2.69 9.12 -48.36
CA LYS A 156 -1.80 8.03 -47.94
C LYS A 156 -0.84 8.46 -46.82
N ALA A 157 -0.26 9.66 -46.93
CA ALA A 157 0.61 10.22 -45.89
C ALA A 157 -0.16 10.42 -44.57
N PHE A 158 -1.42 10.87 -44.63
CA PHE A 158 -2.29 10.97 -43.46
C PHE A 158 -2.46 9.62 -42.76
N ILE A 159 -2.77 8.54 -43.50
CA ILE A 159 -2.93 7.19 -42.92
C ILE A 159 -1.67 6.75 -42.15
N LEU A 160 -0.49 6.96 -42.75
CA LEU A 160 0.78 6.57 -42.14
C LEU A 160 1.04 7.34 -40.84
N GLU A 161 0.85 8.65 -40.85
CA GLU A 161 1.07 9.50 -39.68
C GLU A 161 0.05 9.21 -38.57
N ALA A 162 -1.21 9.06 -38.94
CA ALA A 162 -2.28 8.77 -37.99
C ALA A 162 -2.09 7.37 -37.37
N ASN A 163 -1.66 6.37 -38.16
CA ASN A 163 -1.31 5.05 -37.64
C ASN A 163 -0.16 5.13 -36.62
N ARG A 164 0.92 5.85 -36.95
CA ARG A 164 2.05 6.07 -36.04
C ARG A 164 1.59 6.70 -34.72
N LYS A 165 0.77 7.76 -34.79
CA LYS A 165 0.23 8.45 -33.61
C LYS A 165 -0.62 7.50 -32.75
N ARG A 166 -1.54 6.76 -33.35
CA ARG A 166 -2.39 5.82 -32.60
C ARG A 166 -1.59 4.72 -31.91
N SER A 167 -0.64 4.09 -32.61
CA SER A 167 0.20 3.05 -32.00
C SER A 167 1.00 3.58 -30.81
N LEU A 168 1.55 4.79 -30.93
CA LEU A 168 2.29 5.44 -29.85
C LEU A 168 1.38 5.72 -28.65
N VAL A 169 0.24 6.38 -28.89
CA VAL A 169 -0.68 6.76 -27.81
C VAL A 169 -1.26 5.53 -27.12
N PHE A 170 -1.71 4.52 -27.88
CA PHE A 170 -2.24 3.27 -27.33
C PHE A 170 -1.20 2.55 -26.46
N GLY A 171 0.05 2.45 -26.91
CA GLY A 171 1.13 1.85 -26.14
C GLY A 171 1.40 2.61 -24.84
N ILE A 172 1.54 3.94 -24.91
CA ILE A 172 1.79 4.79 -23.72
C ILE A 172 0.66 4.65 -22.70
N VAL A 173 -0.59 4.72 -23.15
CA VAL A 173 -1.76 4.68 -22.27
C VAL A 173 -1.88 3.34 -21.57
N ARG A 174 -1.75 2.23 -22.31
CA ARG A 174 -1.78 0.89 -21.74
C ARG A 174 -0.67 0.70 -20.71
N ASP A 175 0.58 0.95 -21.11
CA ASP A 175 1.75 0.63 -20.28
C ASP A 175 1.80 1.51 -19.01
N LYS A 176 1.42 2.79 -19.10
CA LYS A 176 1.40 3.68 -17.93
C LYS A 176 0.29 3.35 -16.93
N LEU A 177 -0.92 3.06 -17.40
CA LEU A 177 -2.04 2.73 -16.50
C LEU A 177 -1.82 1.38 -15.82
N ASP A 178 -1.30 0.39 -16.55
CA ASP A 178 -0.94 -0.91 -15.96
C ASP A 178 0.13 -0.76 -14.88
N LEU A 179 1.21 -0.03 -15.17
CA LEU A 179 2.29 0.22 -14.20
C LEU A 179 1.79 0.98 -12.96
N HIS A 180 0.95 1.99 -13.15
CA HIS A 180 0.38 2.77 -12.05
C HIS A 180 -0.45 1.91 -11.10
N LEU A 181 -1.40 1.13 -11.63
CA LEU A 181 -2.26 0.28 -10.81
C LEU A 181 -1.50 -0.88 -10.15
N GLN A 182 -0.50 -1.46 -10.82
CA GLN A 182 0.37 -2.47 -10.22
C GLN A 182 1.21 -1.90 -9.08
N SER A 183 1.76 -0.69 -9.24
CA SER A 183 2.52 0.01 -8.20
C SER A 183 1.65 0.28 -6.97
N GLU A 184 0.43 0.77 -7.17
CA GLU A 184 -0.52 1.03 -6.09
C GLU A 184 -0.97 -0.26 -5.39
N PHE A 185 -1.24 -1.32 -6.14
CA PHE A 185 -1.53 -2.64 -5.59
C PHE A 185 -0.39 -3.16 -4.72
N ALA A 186 0.86 -3.05 -5.20
CA ALA A 186 2.03 -3.47 -4.44
C ALA A 186 2.21 -2.62 -3.17
N ARG A 187 2.02 -1.31 -3.25
CA ARG A 187 2.11 -0.38 -2.11
C ARG A 187 1.07 -0.70 -1.03
N VAL A 188 -0.21 -0.82 -1.40
CA VAL A 188 -1.30 -1.10 -0.45
C VAL A 188 -1.16 -2.50 0.14
N SER A 189 -0.77 -3.49 -0.67
CA SER A 189 -0.51 -4.85 -0.18
C SER A 189 0.66 -4.88 0.80
N GLY A 190 1.75 -4.18 0.50
CA GLY A 190 2.91 -4.04 1.38
C GLY A 190 2.55 -3.41 2.72
N GLN A 191 1.77 -2.33 2.71
CA GLN A 191 1.29 -1.69 3.95
C GLN A 191 0.45 -2.66 4.78
N LYS A 192 -0.49 -3.38 4.16
CA LYS A 192 -1.35 -4.33 4.88
C LYS A 192 -0.56 -5.49 5.48
N LEU A 193 0.50 -5.96 4.81
CA LEU A 193 1.40 -6.98 5.36
C LEU A 193 2.20 -6.46 6.56
N GLU A 194 2.69 -5.22 6.51
CA GLU A 194 3.39 -4.62 7.64
C GLU A 194 2.45 -4.39 8.83
N ASP A 195 1.21 -3.95 8.57
CA ASP A 195 0.18 -3.80 9.62
C ASP A 195 -0.14 -5.16 10.27
N LEU A 196 -0.28 -6.23 9.47
CA LEU A 196 -0.51 -7.59 9.99
C LEU A 196 0.68 -8.10 10.80
N LYS A 197 1.90 -7.85 10.35
CA LYS A 197 3.12 -8.18 11.10
C LYS A 197 3.14 -7.46 12.43
N GLY A 198 2.87 -6.14 12.46
CA GLY A 198 2.77 -5.38 13.70
C GLY A 198 1.71 -5.93 14.66
N GLN A 199 0.56 -6.39 14.15
CA GLN A 199 -0.47 -7.04 14.94
C GLN A 199 -0.01 -8.39 15.51
N ILE A 200 0.71 -9.20 14.73
CA ILE A 200 1.28 -10.48 15.19
C ILE A 200 2.32 -10.23 16.28
N ASP A 201 3.24 -9.29 16.08
CA ASP A 201 4.26 -8.93 17.05
C ASP A 201 3.62 -8.44 18.36
N ALA A 202 2.56 -7.64 18.28
CA ALA A 202 1.79 -7.20 19.44
C ALA A 202 1.13 -8.37 20.18
N ILE A 203 0.58 -9.38 19.48
CA ILE A 203 0.00 -10.58 20.08
C ILE A 203 1.08 -11.41 20.78
N LEU A 204 2.25 -11.58 20.16
CA LEU A 204 3.37 -12.32 20.76
C LEU A 204 3.87 -11.60 22.03
N ALA A 205 4.05 -10.28 21.97
CA ALA A 205 4.40 -9.48 23.12
C ALA A 205 3.34 -9.54 24.24
N ALA A 206 2.04 -9.61 23.88
CA ALA A 206 0.96 -9.84 24.84
C ALA A 206 1.15 -11.18 25.55
N ARG A 207 1.37 -12.26 24.79
CA ARG A 207 1.54 -13.61 25.32
C ARG A 207 2.74 -13.70 26.27
N ASP A 208 3.87 -13.12 25.88
CA ASP A 208 5.07 -13.09 26.73
C ASP A 208 4.81 -12.32 28.03
N LEU A 209 4.09 -11.19 27.95
CA LEU A 209 3.69 -10.42 29.12
C LEU A 209 2.72 -11.20 30.03
N LEU A 210 1.76 -11.95 29.46
CA LEU A 210 0.85 -12.80 30.23
C LEU A 210 1.62 -13.87 31.02
N ILE A 211 2.56 -14.56 30.36
CA ILE A 211 3.45 -15.55 31.00
C ILE A 211 4.30 -14.89 32.09
N GLU A 212 4.81 -13.68 31.86
CA GLU A 212 5.58 -12.92 32.84
C GLU A 212 4.73 -12.56 34.06
N ILE A 213 3.47 -12.14 33.87
CA ILE A 213 2.52 -11.84 34.95
C ILE A 213 2.19 -13.09 35.77
N GLU A 214 1.92 -14.21 35.10
CA GLU A 214 1.67 -15.50 35.77
C GLU A 214 2.88 -15.94 36.59
N ASN A 215 4.08 -15.87 36.03
CA ASN A 215 5.33 -16.22 36.72
C ASN A 215 5.62 -15.26 37.88
N TRP A 216 5.42 -13.95 37.68
CA TRP A 216 5.56 -12.95 38.74
C TRP A 216 4.63 -13.28 39.89
N TRP A 217 3.34 -13.50 39.63
CA TRP A 217 2.37 -13.81 40.69
C TRP A 217 2.68 -15.14 41.36
N PHE A 218 3.04 -16.16 40.59
CA PHE A 218 3.47 -17.44 41.14
C PHE A 218 4.66 -17.27 42.07
N ASN A 219 5.69 -16.49 41.70
CA ASN A 219 6.85 -16.23 42.55
C ASN A 219 6.53 -15.36 43.77
N ALA A 220 5.72 -14.31 43.59
CA ALA A 220 5.26 -13.45 44.66
C ALA A 220 4.41 -14.22 45.69
N ALA A 221 3.51 -15.10 45.22
CA ALA A 221 2.65 -15.94 46.06
C ALA A 221 3.39 -17.18 46.64
N GLN A 222 4.37 -17.74 45.94
CA GLN A 222 5.24 -18.83 46.43
C GLN A 222 6.34 -18.35 47.38
N SER A 223 6.51 -17.05 47.56
CA SER A 223 7.24 -16.49 48.70
C SER A 223 6.54 -16.72 50.06
N ASP A 224 5.42 -17.46 50.03
CA ASP A 224 4.67 -18.11 51.10
C ASP A 224 3.32 -17.43 51.39
N ALA A 225 2.30 -17.81 50.62
CA ALA A 225 0.88 -17.47 50.79
C ALA A 225 0.28 -17.81 52.17
N SER A 226 1.06 -18.35 53.10
CA SER A 226 0.64 -18.68 54.46
C SER A 226 1.53 -18.07 55.54
N GLY A 227 2.63 -17.42 55.17
CA GLY A 227 3.62 -16.97 56.13
C GLY A 227 4.14 -18.06 57.06
N ILE A 228 4.07 -19.34 56.70
CA ILE A 228 4.44 -20.50 57.54
C ILE A 228 5.97 -20.69 57.63
N VAL A 229 6.70 -20.47 56.55
CA VAL A 229 8.17 -20.32 56.51
C VAL A 229 8.59 -18.99 57.11
N LEU A 230 7.78 -17.93 56.98
CA LEU A 230 7.99 -16.62 57.65
C LEU A 230 7.84 -16.71 59.16
N ARG A 231 6.89 -17.52 59.64
CA ARG A 231 6.65 -17.86 61.04
C ARG A 231 7.83 -18.61 61.65
N ASN A 232 8.53 -19.42 60.85
CA ASN A 232 9.75 -20.11 61.28
C ASN A 232 11.00 -19.20 61.24
N ARG A 233 10.88 -17.98 60.71
CA ARG A 233 11.98 -17.03 60.49
C ARG A 233 11.87 -15.75 61.33
N TYR A 234 11.06 -15.74 62.41
CA TYR A 234 10.82 -14.59 63.33
C TYR A 234 12.09 -14.08 64.06
N LEU A 235 12.97 -13.51 63.25
CA LEU A 235 14.10 -12.63 63.53
C LEU A 235 14.26 -11.58 62.40
N GLN A 236 13.50 -11.62 61.28
CA GLN A 236 13.73 -10.76 60.10
C GLN A 236 12.45 -10.21 59.43
N TYR A 237 11.59 -9.54 60.20
CA TYR A 237 10.38 -8.83 59.73
C TYR A 237 10.61 -7.91 58.51
N GLU A 238 11.71 -7.16 58.51
CA GLU A 238 12.00 -6.14 57.48
C GLU A 238 12.26 -6.74 56.10
N LYS A 239 12.80 -7.96 56.05
CA LYS A 239 13.17 -8.65 54.81
C LYS A 239 11.93 -9.00 53.99
N SER A 240 10.87 -9.45 54.65
CA SER A 240 9.60 -9.80 54.01
C SER A 240 8.88 -8.56 53.50
N LEU A 241 8.83 -7.51 54.31
CA LEU A 241 8.26 -6.23 53.92
C LEU A 241 9.01 -5.63 52.71
N PHE A 242 10.34 -5.78 52.66
CA PHE A 242 11.15 -5.37 51.52
C PHE A 242 10.76 -6.12 50.24
N PHE A 243 10.68 -7.46 50.28
CA PHE A 243 10.33 -8.25 49.10
C PHE A 243 8.90 -7.97 48.61
N MET A 244 7.92 -7.90 49.52
CA MET A 244 6.53 -7.58 49.13
C MET A 244 6.42 -6.21 48.46
N ARG A 245 7.15 -5.20 48.96
CA ARG A 245 7.20 -3.87 48.31
C ARG A 245 7.85 -3.92 46.93
N ALA A 246 8.91 -4.72 46.76
CA ALA A 246 9.55 -4.93 45.47
C ALA A 246 8.60 -5.62 44.48
N ASP A 247 7.89 -6.66 44.91
CA ASP A 247 6.90 -7.36 44.09
C ASP A 247 5.73 -6.43 43.70
N HIS A 248 5.27 -5.58 44.62
CA HIS A 248 4.23 -4.59 44.33
C HIS A 248 4.69 -3.58 43.28
N ALA A 249 5.93 -3.10 43.38
CA ALA A 249 6.51 -2.20 42.38
C ALA A 249 6.66 -2.90 41.00
N GLN A 250 7.07 -4.16 40.98
CA GLN A 250 7.15 -4.95 39.75
C GLN A 250 5.77 -5.14 39.11
N GLY A 251 4.75 -5.51 39.89
CA GLY A 251 3.37 -5.65 39.39
C GLY A 251 2.81 -4.33 38.84
N ALA A 252 3.13 -3.19 39.47
CA ALA A 252 2.75 -1.88 38.95
C ALA A 252 3.42 -1.58 37.60
N SER A 253 4.68 -1.97 37.42
CA SER A 253 5.38 -1.86 36.13
C SER A 253 4.78 -2.76 35.05
N LEU A 254 4.35 -3.98 35.41
CA LEU A 254 3.62 -4.88 34.49
C LEU A 254 2.29 -4.26 34.03
N LEU A 255 1.60 -3.53 34.91
CA LEU A 255 0.35 -2.85 34.58
C LEU A 255 0.56 -1.71 33.57
N GLU A 256 1.62 -0.93 33.70
CA GLU A 256 1.99 0.11 32.73
C GLU A 256 2.30 -0.48 31.34
N ARG A 257 2.96 -1.65 31.32
CA ARG A 257 3.24 -2.39 30.08
C ARG A 257 1.96 -2.89 29.40
N ILE A 258 0.96 -3.33 30.17
CA ILE A 258 -0.37 -3.70 29.64
C ILE A 258 -1.01 -2.50 28.92
N GLU A 259 -1.03 -1.33 29.57
CA GLU A 259 -1.67 -0.12 29.00
C GLU A 259 -1.01 0.30 27.67
N THR A 260 0.32 0.23 27.60
CA THR A 260 1.06 0.49 26.36
C THR A 260 0.62 -0.47 25.24
N LEU A 261 0.49 -1.76 25.56
CA LEU A 261 0.20 -2.82 24.61
C LEU A 261 -1.26 -2.81 24.11
N LYS A 262 -2.22 -2.33 24.91
CA LYS A 262 -3.64 -2.23 24.53
C LYS A 262 -3.90 -1.30 23.34
N THR A 263 -3.00 -0.36 23.09
CA THR A 263 -3.12 0.58 21.96
C THR A 263 -2.83 -0.07 20.61
N THR A 264 -2.02 -1.13 20.57
CA THR A 264 -1.56 -1.79 19.33
C THR A 264 -2.27 -3.12 19.06
N LEU A 265 -2.97 -3.67 20.05
CA LEU A 265 -3.62 -4.97 19.92
C LEU A 265 -4.86 -4.96 19.00
N PRO A 266 -5.07 -6.05 18.22
CA PRO A 266 -6.33 -6.29 17.54
C PRO A 266 -7.52 -6.40 18.51
N PRO A 267 -8.74 -5.98 18.13
CA PRO A 267 -9.91 -5.97 19.02
C PRO A 267 -10.19 -7.29 19.75
N LYS A 268 -10.02 -8.44 19.07
CA LYS A 268 -10.26 -9.76 19.68
C LYS A 268 -9.23 -10.10 20.77
N SER A 269 -7.98 -9.66 20.61
CA SER A 269 -6.90 -9.94 21.55
C SER A 269 -6.92 -9.01 22.76
N LYS A 270 -7.64 -7.88 22.70
CA LYS A 270 -7.79 -6.96 23.84
C LYS A 270 -8.53 -7.59 25.01
N VAL A 271 -9.53 -8.43 24.73
CA VAL A 271 -10.37 -9.07 25.76
C VAL A 271 -9.53 -9.89 26.75
N GLU A 272 -8.60 -10.69 26.24
CA GLU A 272 -7.74 -11.53 27.09
C GLU A 272 -6.79 -10.69 27.95
N VAL A 273 -6.23 -9.62 27.38
CA VAL A 273 -5.36 -8.68 28.12
C VAL A 273 -6.14 -7.91 29.18
N GLU A 274 -7.38 -7.51 28.90
CA GLU A 274 -8.26 -6.83 29.87
C GLU A 274 -8.62 -7.72 31.06
N ILE A 275 -8.83 -9.03 30.83
CA ILE A 275 -9.05 -9.99 31.92
C ILE A 275 -7.81 -10.05 32.83
N THR A 276 -6.62 -10.19 32.23
CA THR A 276 -5.37 -10.26 33.00
C THR A 276 -5.04 -8.95 33.71
N GLU A 277 -5.34 -7.81 33.10
CA GLU A 277 -5.24 -6.50 33.76
C GLU A 277 -6.09 -6.45 35.03
N GLY A 278 -7.33 -6.95 34.97
CA GLY A 278 -8.23 -7.07 36.10
C GLY A 278 -7.65 -7.95 37.21
N THR A 279 -7.10 -9.12 36.85
CA THR A 279 -6.43 -10.03 37.79
C THR A 279 -5.19 -9.39 38.43
N LEU A 280 -4.35 -8.72 37.65
CA LEU A 280 -3.16 -8.03 38.13
C LEU A 280 -3.52 -6.92 39.14
N LYS A 281 -4.55 -6.13 38.86
CA LYS A 281 -5.06 -5.11 39.80
C LYS A 281 -5.56 -5.72 41.11
N ALA A 282 -6.28 -6.85 41.04
CA ALA A 282 -6.74 -7.56 42.23
C ALA A 282 -5.56 -8.10 43.07
N ASN A 283 -4.55 -8.67 42.41
CA ASN A 283 -3.33 -9.17 43.06
C ASN A 283 -2.53 -8.03 43.72
N LEU A 284 -2.35 -6.91 43.03
CA LEU A 284 -1.71 -5.71 43.59
C LEU A 284 -2.45 -5.17 44.82
N THR A 285 -3.78 -5.14 44.77
CA THR A 285 -4.62 -4.74 45.91
C THR A 285 -4.39 -5.67 47.11
N THR A 286 -4.38 -6.98 46.86
CA THR A 286 -4.12 -8.00 47.90
C THR A 286 -2.74 -7.80 48.52
N LEU A 287 -1.71 -7.63 47.69
CA LEU A 287 -0.34 -7.42 48.14
C LEU A 287 -0.20 -6.12 48.93
N LYS A 288 -0.88 -5.05 48.52
CA LYS A 288 -0.90 -3.77 49.22
C LYS A 288 -1.51 -3.89 50.62
N THR A 289 -2.65 -4.58 50.75
CA THR A 289 -3.27 -4.85 52.06
C THR A 289 -2.32 -5.64 52.97
N GLN A 290 -1.67 -6.69 52.45
CA GLN A 290 -0.70 -7.48 53.22
C GLN A 290 0.54 -6.66 53.64
N ILE A 291 1.04 -5.78 52.76
CA ILE A 291 2.12 -4.85 53.10
C ILE A 291 1.71 -3.94 54.24
N ASP A 292 0.48 -3.42 54.22
CA ASP A 292 -0.03 -2.48 55.22
C ASP A 292 -0.25 -3.19 56.57
N GLU A 293 -0.86 -4.37 56.59
CA GLU A 293 -1.02 -5.20 57.79
C GLU A 293 0.34 -5.57 58.42
N LEU A 294 1.30 -5.97 57.59
CA LEU A 294 2.64 -6.28 58.06
C LEU A 294 3.33 -5.00 58.55
N ALA A 295 3.22 -3.87 57.85
CA ALA A 295 3.78 -2.59 58.26
C ALA A 295 3.27 -2.12 59.64
N GLU A 296 1.97 -2.27 59.89
CA GLU A 296 1.32 -1.79 61.11
C GLU A 296 1.63 -2.67 62.33
N GLY A 297 1.48 -4.00 62.22
CA GLY A 297 1.50 -4.90 63.39
C GLY A 297 2.45 -6.09 63.29
N GLY A 298 3.06 -6.35 62.13
CA GLY A 298 3.85 -7.56 61.89
C GLY A 298 5.10 -7.73 62.78
N TRP A 299 5.57 -6.63 63.37
CA TRP A 299 6.72 -6.61 64.29
C TRP A 299 6.34 -6.94 65.74
N GLN A 300 5.06 -6.87 66.12
CA GLN A 300 4.60 -7.03 67.50
C GLN A 300 4.98 -8.40 68.12
N PRO A 301 4.81 -9.56 67.44
CA PRO A 301 5.20 -10.85 68.03
C PRO A 301 6.71 -10.96 68.28
N LEU A 302 7.54 -10.32 67.46
CA LEU A 302 8.99 -10.27 67.67
C LEU A 302 9.32 -9.38 68.88
N PHE A 303 8.66 -8.24 69.00
CA PHE A 303 8.79 -7.36 70.14
C PHE A 303 8.38 -8.03 71.46
N ASP A 304 7.24 -8.74 71.49
CA ASP A 304 6.78 -9.48 72.66
C ASP A 304 7.77 -10.58 73.05
N ARG A 305 8.36 -11.27 72.06
CA ARG A 305 9.43 -12.24 72.30
C ARG A 305 10.68 -11.58 72.89
N GLN A 306 11.07 -10.40 72.40
CA GLN A 306 12.20 -9.64 72.95
C GLN A 306 11.94 -9.26 74.42
N LYS A 307 10.74 -8.75 74.74
CA LYS A 307 10.30 -8.49 76.12
C LYS A 307 10.42 -9.73 77.01
N PHE A 308 9.84 -10.84 76.56
CA PHE A 308 9.89 -12.11 77.29
C PHE A 308 11.34 -12.56 77.55
N LEU A 309 12.22 -12.48 76.56
CA LEU A 309 13.62 -12.89 76.71
C LEU A 309 14.39 -12.01 77.70
N VAL A 310 14.16 -10.69 77.69
CA VAL A 310 14.77 -9.76 78.65
C VAL A 310 14.26 -10.03 80.07
N GLU A 311 12.95 -10.21 80.25
CA GLU A 311 12.35 -10.54 81.54
C GLU A 311 12.88 -11.88 82.09
N ALA A 312 12.98 -12.90 81.23
CA ALA A 312 13.52 -14.20 81.62
C ALA A 312 15.00 -14.10 82.03
N ARG A 313 15.78 -13.26 81.34
CA ARG A 313 17.21 -13.02 81.65
C ARG A 313 17.39 -12.32 82.99
N GLU A 314 16.55 -11.33 83.27
CA GLU A 314 16.53 -10.62 84.55
C GLU A 314 16.21 -11.56 85.72
N ARG A 315 15.25 -12.47 85.55
CA ARG A 315 14.82 -13.41 86.59
C ARG A 315 15.81 -14.57 86.82
N SER A 316 16.58 -14.96 85.82
CA SER A 316 17.38 -16.20 85.84
C SER A 316 18.77 -16.08 86.45
N THR A 317 19.26 -14.86 86.73
CA THR A 317 20.68 -14.67 87.11
C THR A 317 20.81 -13.95 88.45
N SER A 318 21.35 -14.63 89.47
CA SER A 318 21.62 -14.05 90.79
C SER A 318 22.75 -13.00 90.78
N SER A 319 23.57 -12.95 89.73
CA SER A 319 24.60 -11.93 89.51
C SER A 319 24.71 -11.49 88.04
N LEU A 320 23.90 -10.51 87.63
CA LEU A 320 24.09 -9.81 86.36
C LEU A 320 25.24 -8.80 86.47
N SER A 321 26.11 -8.73 85.44
CA SER A 321 27.15 -7.70 85.34
C SER A 321 26.51 -6.29 85.31
N SER A 322 27.26 -5.27 85.72
CA SER A 322 26.78 -3.88 85.68
C SER A 322 26.39 -3.44 84.27
N GLY A 323 27.16 -3.86 83.26
CA GLY A 323 26.86 -3.60 81.84
C GLY A 323 25.57 -4.28 81.38
N CYS A 324 25.34 -5.54 81.78
CA CYS A 324 24.12 -6.25 81.45
C CYS A 324 22.88 -5.60 82.11
N LYS A 325 22.97 -5.21 83.39
CA LYS A 325 21.89 -4.48 84.08
C LYS A 325 21.53 -3.17 83.38
N ALA A 326 22.53 -2.38 83.00
CA ALA A 326 22.30 -1.13 82.29
C ALA A 326 21.61 -1.36 80.93
N ALA A 327 21.98 -2.43 80.21
CA ALA A 327 21.37 -2.75 78.93
C ALA A 327 19.92 -3.29 79.05
N ILE A 328 19.61 -4.03 80.13
CA ILE A 328 18.22 -4.44 80.44
C ILE A 328 17.34 -3.20 80.69
N GLU A 329 17.81 -2.25 81.51
CA GLU A 329 17.05 -1.04 81.82
C GLU A 329 16.88 -0.12 80.61
N ASP A 330 17.91 -0.01 79.75
CA ASP A 330 17.80 0.73 78.48
C ASP A 330 16.74 0.12 77.57
N PHE A 331 16.73 -1.21 77.41
CA PHE A 331 15.68 -1.89 76.64
C PHE A 331 14.29 -1.66 77.23
N LYS A 332 14.11 -1.86 78.55
CA LYS A 332 12.80 -1.66 79.21
C LYS A 332 12.27 -0.24 79.01
N LYS A 333 13.15 0.76 79.14
CA LYS A 333 12.80 2.17 78.93
C LYS A 333 12.35 2.42 77.49
N LYS A 334 13.02 1.84 76.50
CA LYS A 334 12.58 1.98 75.11
C LYS A 334 11.32 1.16 74.80
N ALA A 335 11.13 0.04 75.49
CA ALA A 335 10.02 -0.86 75.28
C ALA A 335 8.67 -0.37 75.86
N SER A 336 8.68 0.65 76.74
CA SER A 336 7.45 1.19 77.35
C SER A 336 6.59 1.99 76.39
N ASP A 337 7.20 2.60 75.37
CA ASP A 337 6.54 3.58 74.49
C ASP A 337 6.41 3.08 73.03
N VAL A 338 6.62 1.79 72.77
CA VAL A 338 6.56 1.24 71.41
C VAL A 338 5.12 1.12 70.92
N GLN A 339 4.75 1.97 69.97
CA GLN A 339 3.44 1.92 69.29
C GLN A 339 3.57 1.78 67.77
N THR A 340 4.71 2.15 67.21
CA THR A 340 4.97 2.12 65.76
C THR A 340 6.16 1.23 65.42
N LEU A 341 6.31 0.91 64.13
CA LEU A 341 7.49 0.23 63.62
C LEU A 341 8.78 1.01 63.90
N LEU A 342 8.73 2.35 63.88
CA LEU A 342 9.89 3.20 64.15
C LEU A 342 10.35 3.01 65.61
N ASP A 343 9.39 3.05 66.54
CA ASP A 343 9.67 2.85 67.96
C ASP A 343 10.20 1.43 68.22
N PHE A 344 9.65 0.43 67.51
CA PHE A 344 10.14 -0.94 67.58
C PHE A 344 11.60 -1.05 67.13
N ARG A 345 12.01 -0.39 66.04
CA ARG A 345 13.40 -0.39 65.57
C ARG A 345 14.36 0.19 66.62
N ASP A 346 13.94 1.25 67.30
CA ASP A 346 14.73 1.87 68.36
C ASP A 346 14.84 0.97 69.60
N ALA A 347 13.77 0.24 69.95
CA ALA A 347 13.77 -0.78 70.99
C ALA A 347 14.60 -2.02 70.59
N GLU A 348 14.56 -2.44 69.32
CA GLU A 348 15.33 -3.56 68.81
C GLU A 348 16.85 -3.30 68.90
N GLU A 349 17.29 -2.07 68.62
CA GLU A 349 18.70 -1.70 68.81
C GLU A 349 19.14 -1.79 70.28
N ALA A 350 18.27 -1.42 71.23
CA ALA A 350 18.55 -1.63 72.65
C ALA A 350 18.54 -3.12 73.02
N PHE A 351 17.65 -3.93 72.42
CA PHE A 351 17.63 -5.36 72.61
C PHE A 351 18.92 -6.03 72.12
N LYS A 352 19.44 -5.65 70.95
CA LYS A 352 20.72 -6.15 70.42
C LYS A 352 21.88 -5.83 71.37
N LYS A 353 21.92 -4.60 71.91
CA LYS A 353 22.90 -4.22 72.94
C LYS A 353 22.76 -5.05 74.22
N HIS A 354 21.54 -5.33 74.66
CA HIS A 354 21.27 -6.24 75.77
C HIS A 354 21.84 -7.65 75.50
N VAL A 355 21.58 -8.23 74.33
CA VAL A 355 22.10 -9.56 73.97
C VAL A 355 23.63 -9.59 74.04
N VAL A 356 24.30 -8.55 73.55
CA VAL A 356 25.78 -8.43 73.59
C VAL A 356 26.30 -8.19 75.02
N ALA A 357 25.69 -7.28 75.79
CA ALA A 357 26.15 -6.95 77.14
C ALA A 357 25.90 -8.06 78.16
N CYS A 358 24.91 -8.91 77.89
CA CYS A 358 24.50 -10.02 78.74
C CYS A 358 24.99 -11.38 78.23
N SER A 359 25.71 -11.46 77.11
CA SER A 359 26.42 -12.67 76.71
C SER A 359 27.71 -12.75 77.54
N VAL A 360 27.77 -13.77 78.40
CA VAL A 360 28.96 -14.12 79.18
C VAL A 360 29.81 -15.07 78.37
#